data_AF-A0AAN7ZDB2-F1
#
_entry.id   AF-A0AAN7ZDB2-F1
#
_cell.length_a   1.000
_cell.length_b   1.000
_cell.length_c   1.000
_cell.angle_alpha   90.00
_cell.angle_beta   90.00
_cell.angle_gamma   90.00
#
_symmetry.space_group_name_H-M   'P 1'
#
loop_
_entity.id
_entity.type
_entity.pdbx_description
1 polymer ?
#
loop_
_entity_poly.entity_id
_entity_poly.type
_entity_poly.pdbx_seq_one_letter_code
_entity_poly.pdbx_strand_id
1 'polypeptide(L)'
;MQSLPKAIVESIRENVLDIIRKAKAPKPNIRKNERECARNLKDNKAIVILKANKCNAIVVTNTSNYDTKIRTMLTDTTYPH
;
A
#
# COMPACT_ATOMS: atom_id res chain seq x y z
N MET A 1 28.00 -10.98 15.95
CA MET A 1 27.81 -10.85 14.49
C MET A 1 29.07 -10.23 13.92
N GLN A 2 29.85 -10.98 13.13
CA GLN A 2 31.01 -10.40 12.45
C GLN A 2 30.51 -9.52 11.30
N SER A 3 30.95 -8.26 11.27
CA SER A 3 30.64 -7.32 10.20
C SER A 3 31.54 -7.62 9.00
N LEU A 4 30.94 -7.82 7.82
CA LEU A 4 31.70 -8.02 6.59
C LEU A 4 32.40 -6.71 6.19
N PRO A 5 33.61 -6.79 5.62
CA PRO A 5 34.27 -5.64 5.01
C PRO A 5 33.34 -4.94 4.01
N LYS A 6 33.29 -3.61 4.07
CA LYS A 6 32.35 -2.79 3.28
C LYS A 6 32.41 -3.07 1.77
N ALA A 7 33.60 -3.35 1.25
CA ALA A 7 33.81 -3.70 -0.16
C ALA A 7 33.10 -5.00 -0.57
N ILE A 8 33.08 -6.01 0.32
CA ILE A 8 32.42 -7.29 0.08
C ILE A 8 30.89 -7.11 0.12
N VAL A 9 30.39 -6.31 1.06
CA VAL A 9 28.96 -5.98 1.16
C VAL A 9 28.48 -5.29 -0.11
N GLU A 10 29.23 -4.30 -0.60
CA GLU A 10 28.84 -3.58 -1.82
C GLU A 10 28.90 -4.49 -3.05
N SER A 11 29.95 -5.31 -3.18
CA SER A 11 30.06 -6.28 -4.27
C SER A 11 28.88 -7.27 -4.29
N ILE A 12 28.46 -7.78 -3.13
CA ILE A 12 27.28 -8.66 -3.05
C ILE A 12 26.02 -7.91 -3.47
N ARG A 13 25.85 -6.66 -3.03
CA ARG A 13 24.69 -5.84 -3.38
C ARG A 13 24.63 -5.57 -4.88
N GLU A 14 25.75 -5.23 -5.50
CA GLU A 14 25.86 -5.03 -6.94
C GLU A 14 25.54 -6.31 -7.71
N ASN A 15 26.10 -7.45 -7.30
CA ASN A 15 25.82 -8.75 -7.92
C ASN A 15 24.33 -9.13 -7.84
N VAL A 16 23.70 -8.94 -6.68
CA VAL A 16 22.26 -9.20 -6.50
C VAL A 16 21.42 -8.26 -7.37
N LEU A 17 21.77 -6.98 -7.43
CA LEU A 17 21.08 -6.02 -8.30
C LEU A 17 21.19 -6.39 -9.77
N ASP A 18 22.37 -6.82 -10.21
CA ASP A 18 22.60 -7.25 -11.58
C ASP A 18 21.78 -8.49 -11.94
N ILE A 19 21.67 -9.45 -11.03
CA ILE A 19 20.80 -10.63 -11.20
C ILE A 19 19.33 -10.19 -11.30
N ILE A 20 18.85 -9.34 -10.40
CA ILE A 20 17.45 -8.87 -10.40
C ILE A 20 17.14 -8.09 -11.69
N ARG A 21 18.06 -7.24 -12.15
CA ARG A 21 17.92 -6.45 -13.39
C ARG A 21 17.86 -7.31 -14.64
N LYS A 22 18.66 -8.39 -14.68
CA LYS A 22 18.70 -9.34 -15.81
C LYS A 22 17.57 -10.37 -15.75
N ALA A 23 17.01 -10.63 -14.57
CA ALA A 23 15.94 -11.59 -14.38
C ALA A 23 14.65 -11.14 -15.07
N LYS A 24 13.95 -12.10 -15.68
CA LYS A 24 12.62 -11.86 -16.26
C LYS A 24 11.62 -11.59 -15.13
N ALA A 25 10.85 -10.53 -15.27
CA ALA A 25 9.77 -10.22 -14.34
C ALA A 25 8.80 -11.41 -14.21
N PRO A 26 8.34 -11.72 -12.98
CA PRO A 26 7.36 -12.76 -12.77
C PRO A 26 6.06 -12.42 -13.53
N LYS A 27 5.30 -13.46 -13.86
CA LYS A 27 3.99 -13.26 -14.48
C LYS A 27 3.12 -12.43 -13.53
N PRO A 28 2.49 -11.34 -14.00
CA PRO A 28 1.63 -10.53 -13.16
C PRO A 28 0.47 -11.37 -12.64
N ASN A 29 0.15 -11.22 -11.35
CA ASN A 29 -0.97 -11.89 -10.68
C ASN A 29 -2.33 -11.26 -11.01
N ILE A 30 -2.35 -10.07 -11.59
CA ILE A 30 -3.55 -9.34 -12.02
C ILE A 30 -3.55 -9.12 -13.52
N ARG A 31 -4.74 -9.23 -14.10
CA ARG A 31 -5.00 -8.95 -15.52
C ARG A 31 -5.04 -7.43 -15.78
N LYS A 32 -4.96 -7.05 -17.06
CA LYS A 32 -4.96 -5.62 -17.47
C LYS A 32 -6.24 -4.90 -17.05
N ASN A 33 -7.39 -5.54 -17.27
CA ASN A 33 -8.71 -5.02 -16.88
C ASN A 33 -8.84 -4.83 -15.36
N GLU A 34 -8.32 -5.75 -14.56
CA GLU A 34 -8.31 -5.62 -13.09
C GLU A 34 -7.45 -4.44 -12.64
N ARG A 35 -6.28 -4.27 -13.27
CA ARG A 35 -5.41 -3.12 -13.02
C ARG A 35 -6.06 -1.80 -13.39
N GLU A 36 -6.78 -1.76 -14.51
CA GLU A 36 -7.52 -0.58 -14.97
C GLU A 36 -8.69 -0.27 -14.03
N CYS A 37 -9.45 -1.29 -13.62
CA CYS A 37 -10.50 -1.15 -12.61
C CYS A 37 -9.93 -0.59 -11.29
N ALA A 38 -8.79 -1.10 -10.82
CA ALA A 38 -8.13 -0.60 -9.62
C ALA A 38 -7.66 0.87 -9.78
N ARG A 39 -7.22 1.27 -10.97
CA ARG A 39 -6.90 2.69 -11.27
C ARG A 39 -8.16 3.56 -11.23
N ASN A 40 -9.23 3.13 -11.89
CA ASN A 40 -10.49 3.86 -11.90
C ASN A 40 -11.08 4.01 -10.48
N LEU A 41 -10.96 2.98 -9.63
CA LEU A 41 -11.33 3.06 -8.22
C LEU A 41 -10.48 4.07 -7.45
N LYS A 42 -9.18 4.12 -7.73
CA LYS A 42 -8.28 5.10 -7.10
C LYS A 42 -8.59 6.53 -7.53
N ASP A 43 -8.94 6.73 -8.79
CA ASP A 43 -9.22 8.06 -9.36
C ASP A 43 -10.64 8.56 -9.03
N ASN A 44 -11.51 7.68 -8.53
CA ASN A 44 -12.86 8.03 -8.11
C ASN A 44 -12.86 8.80 -6.78
N LYS A 45 -13.07 10.12 -6.85
CA LYS A 45 -13.14 11.03 -5.69
C LYS A 45 -14.40 10.86 -4.83
N ALA A 46 -15.41 10.14 -5.32
CA ALA A 46 -16.65 9.91 -4.58
C ALA A 46 -16.51 8.85 -3.49
N ILE A 47 -15.43 8.05 -3.53
CA ILE A 47 -15.16 6.99 -2.56
C ILE A 47 -13.85 7.22 -1.82
N VAL A 48 -13.82 6.76 -0.57
CA VAL A 48 -12.64 6.70 0.29
C VAL A 48 -12.35 5.24 0.58
N ILE A 49 -11.09 4.84 0.33
CA ILE A 49 -10.60 3.47 0.52
C ILE A 49 -9.59 3.49 1.67
N LEU A 50 -9.89 2.75 2.75
CA LEU A 50 -9.06 2.70 3.95
C LEU A 50 -8.61 1.27 4.24
N LYS A 51 -7.37 1.14 4.74
CA LYS A 51 -6.88 -0.12 5.27
C LYS A 51 -7.56 -0.43 6.59
N ALA A 52 -8.15 -1.61 6.73
CA ALA A 52 -8.72 -2.06 7.99
C ALA A 52 -7.64 -2.73 8.87
N ASN A 53 -7.84 -2.68 10.18
CA ASN A 53 -6.90 -3.24 11.16
C ASN A 53 -6.85 -4.79 11.15
N LYS A 54 -7.84 -5.49 10.58
CA LYS A 54 -7.93 -6.96 10.59
C LYS A 54 -7.81 -7.56 9.20
N CYS A 55 -7.04 -8.65 9.08
CA CYS A 55 -6.95 -9.56 7.93
C CYS A 55 -6.74 -8.90 6.55
N ASN A 56 -5.89 -7.87 6.44
CA ASN A 56 -5.69 -7.14 5.18
C ASN A 56 -7.00 -6.67 4.52
N ALA A 57 -8.07 -6.52 5.30
CA ALA A 57 -9.34 -6.06 4.78
C ALA A 57 -9.26 -4.57 4.43
N ILE A 58 -10.17 -4.17 3.54
CA ILE A 58 -10.25 -2.82 3.02
C ILE A 58 -11.69 -2.33 3.25
N VAL A 59 -11.83 -1.12 3.78
CA VAL A 59 -13.12 -0.44 3.91
C VAL A 59 -13.27 0.51 2.74
N VAL A 60 -14.37 0.38 2.00
CA VAL A 60 -14.77 1.32 0.95
C VAL A 60 -16.02 2.04 1.42
N THR A 61 -15.98 3.37 1.44
CA THR A 61 -17.10 4.20 1.87
C THR A 61 -17.23 5.41 0.95
N ASN A 62 -18.41 6.01 0.87
CA ASN A 62 -18.57 7.30 0.19
C ASN A 62 -17.82 8.39 0.95
N THR A 63 -17.23 9.33 0.22
CA THR A 63 -16.46 10.44 0.78
C THR A 63 -17.31 11.31 1.71
N SER A 64 -18.54 11.65 1.30
CA SER A 64 -19.47 12.44 2.14
C SER A 64 -19.81 11.77 3.47
N ASN A 65 -20.07 10.46 3.44
CA ASN A 65 -20.39 9.67 4.64
C ASN A 65 -19.18 9.55 5.55
N TYR A 66 -17.99 9.36 4.96
CA TYR A 66 -16.73 9.34 5.70
C TYR A 66 -16.50 10.68 6.41
N ASP A 67 -16.58 11.79 5.67
CA ASP A 67 -16.36 13.13 6.22
C ASP A 67 -17.35 13.45 7.33
N THR A 68 -18.63 13.10 7.14
CA THR A 68 -19.66 13.28 8.17
C THR A 68 -19.29 12.49 9.42
N LYS A 69 -18.95 11.21 9.28
CA LYS A 69 -18.62 10.34 10.41
C LYS A 69 -17.37 10.81 11.17
N ILE A 70 -16.33 11.22 10.46
CA ILE A 70 -15.11 11.77 11.06
C ILE A 70 -15.42 13.08 11.79
N ARG A 71 -16.20 13.99 11.19
CA ARG A 71 -16.62 15.23 11.86
C ARG A 71 -17.40 14.94 13.13
N THR A 72 -18.37 14.02 13.08
CA THR A 72 -19.12 13.59 14.27
C THR A 72 -18.15 13.07 15.34
N MET A 73 -17.23 12.17 14.99
CA MET A 73 -16.25 11.63 15.95
C MET A 73 -15.32 12.69 16.55
N LEU A 74 -14.99 13.75 15.81
CA LEU A 74 -14.15 14.85 16.28
C LEU A 74 -14.92 15.83 17.17
N THR A 75 -16.21 16.02 16.93
CA THR A 75 -17.07 16.91 17.73
C THR A 75 -17.65 16.24 18.98
N ASP A 76 -17.71 14.91 18.97
CA ASP A 76 -18.20 14.12 20.09
C ASP A 76 -17.13 14.13 21.20
N THR A 77 -17.35 14.91 22.26
CA THR A 77 -16.45 15.05 23.42
C THR A 77 -16.37 13.78 24.29
N THR A 78 -16.87 12.65 23.79
CA THR A 78 -17.08 11.40 24.54
C THR A 78 -15.89 10.43 24.44
N TYR A 79 -14.69 10.92 24.12
CA TYR A 79 -13.45 10.19 24.38
C TYR A 79 -12.84 10.67 25.70
N PRO A 80 -13.11 10.01 26.84
CA PRO A 80 -12.34 10.25 28.05
C PRO A 80 -10.90 9.77 27.81
N HIS A 81 -9.96 10.59 28.29
CA HIS A 81 -8.51 10.38 28.22
C HIS A 81 -8.06 8.99 28.70
#